data_AF-A0A961AV58-F1
#
_entry.id   AF-A0A961AV58-F1
#
_cell.length_a   1.000
_cell.length_b   1.000
_cell.length_c   1.000
_cell.angle_alpha   90.00
_cell.angle_beta   90.00
_cell.angle_gamma   90.00
#
_symmetry.space_group_name_H-M   'P 1'
#
loop_
_entity.id
_entity.type
_entity.pdbx_description
1 polymer ?
#
loop_
_entity_poly.entity_id
_entity_poly.type
_entity_poly.pdbx_seq_one_letter_code
_entity_poly.pdbx_strand_id
1 'polypeptide(L)' 'MTPIHDPLPRLGIRRRDVIATFGSRSLYEDCVRAGWLRPLVRRGRLTLFDASDVEKVWMRIKKGEVPPHGET' A
#
# COMPACT_ATOMS: atom_id res chain seq x y z
N MET A 1 18.16 -29.17 -14.59
CA MET A 1 18.48 -28.01 -13.73
C MET A 1 17.25 -27.12 -13.74
N THR A 2 16.30 -27.36 -12.83
CA THR A 2 15.04 -26.63 -12.78
C THR A 2 15.31 -25.26 -12.15
N PRO A 3 14.94 -24.13 -12.76
CA PRO A 3 15.04 -22.86 -12.07
C PRO A 3 14.07 -22.90 -10.89
N ILE A 4 14.62 -22.94 -9.68
CA ILE A 4 13.88 -22.67 -8.45
C ILE A 4 13.57 -21.18 -8.45
N HIS A 5 12.57 -20.78 -9.24
CA HIS A 5 11.79 -19.59 -8.91
C HIS A 5 10.91 -20.01 -7.74
N ASP A 6 11.49 -20.05 -6.54
CA ASP A 6 10.69 -19.98 -5.33
C ASP A 6 10.09 -18.57 -5.34
N PRO A 7 8.78 -18.38 -5.61
CA PRO A 7 8.17 -17.10 -5.41
C PRO A 7 8.02 -16.99 -3.91
N LEU A 8 9.09 -16.63 -3.20
CA LEU A 8 8.96 -16.11 -1.84
C LEU A 8 7.80 -15.13 -1.92
N PRO A 9 6.64 -15.40 -1.27
CA PRO A 9 5.47 -14.56 -1.44
C PRO A 9 5.93 -13.18 -1.01
N ARG A 10 5.98 -12.25 -1.98
CA ARG A 10 6.59 -10.93 -1.83
C ARG A 10 6.14 -10.40 -0.49
N LEU A 11 7.04 -10.43 0.51
CA LEU A 11 6.74 -10.00 1.87
C LEU A 11 6.15 -8.61 1.72
N GLY A 12 4.85 -8.46 2.01
CA GLY A 12 4.09 -7.30 1.58
C GLY A 12 4.78 -5.97 1.93
N ILE A 13 4.41 -4.89 1.26
CA ILE A 13 5.04 -3.59 1.48
C ILE A 13 4.69 -3.09 2.88
N ARG A 14 5.69 -2.73 3.68
CA ARG A 14 5.44 -2.25 5.04
C ARG A 14 4.86 -0.84 4.98
N ARG A 15 4.10 -0.47 6.01
CA ARG A 15 3.58 0.90 6.18
C ARG A 15 4.64 1.99 5.95
N ARG A 16 5.86 1.84 6.48
CA ARG A 16 6.94 2.84 6.33
C ARG A 16 7.31 3.04 4.86
N ASP A 17 7.42 1.94 4.11
CA ASP A 17 7.79 1.97 2.70
C ASP A 17 6.65 2.51 1.83
N VAL A 18 5.38 2.20 2.15
CA VAL A 18 4.22 2.83 1.48
C VAL A 18 4.22 4.35 1.68
N ILE A 19 4.43 4.82 2.91
CA ILE A 19 4.51 6.26 3.21
C ILE A 19 5.65 6.92 2.45
N ALA A 20 6.82 6.27 2.36
CA ALA A 20 7.95 6.77 1.59
C ALA A 20 7.63 6.86 0.09
N THR A 21 6.97 5.86 -0.48
CA THR A 21 6.51 5.87 -1.88
C THR A 21 5.54 7.00 -2.16
N PHE A 22 4.60 7.25 -1.24
CA PHE A 22 3.60 8.31 -1.40
C PHE A 22 4.16 9.71 -1.11
N GLY A 23 5.31 9.80 -0.43
CA GLY A 23 5.94 11.05 -0.01
C GLY A 23 5.16 11.80 1.09
N SER A 24 4.02 11.28 1.55
CA SER A 24 3.18 11.93 2.55
C SER A 24 2.47 10.91 3.44
N ARG A 25 2.57 11.11 4.76
CA ARG A 25 1.87 10.29 5.75
C ARG A 25 0.36 10.52 5.70
N SER A 26 -0.08 11.78 5.55
CA SER A 26 -1.51 12.12 5.50
C SER A 26 -2.17 11.49 4.28
N LEU A 27 -1.50 11.50 3.13
CA LEU A 27 -2.00 10.85 1.92
C LEU A 27 -2.17 9.32 2.12
N TYR A 28 -1.21 8.67 2.76
CA TYR A 28 -1.34 7.26 3.14
C TYR A 28 -2.54 7.04 4.07
N GLU A 29 -2.72 7.87 5.09
CA GLU A 29 -3.84 7.75 6.04
C GLU A 29 -5.19 7.95 5.33
N ASP A 30 -5.28 8.90 4.40
CA ASP A 30 -6.46 9.09 3.56
C ASP A 30 -6.73 7.92 2.62
N CYS A 31 -5.71 7.36 1.96
CA CYS A 31 -5.88 6.16 1.13
C CYS A 31 -6.37 4.95 1.93
N VAL A 32 -5.88 4.77 3.18
CA VAL A 32 -6.36 3.70 4.05
C VAL A 32 -7.79 3.98 4.52
N ARG A 33 -8.10 5.22 4.90
CA ARG A 33 -9.45 5.64 5.36
C ARG A 33 -10.49 5.52 4.25
N ALA A 34 -10.14 5.91 3.03
CA ALA A 34 -10.95 5.76 1.83
C ALA A 34 -11.10 4.29 1.36
N GLY A 35 -10.41 3.35 2.01
CA GLY A 35 -10.43 1.94 1.64
C GLY A 35 -9.71 1.62 0.32
N TRP A 36 -8.91 2.56 -0.19
CA TRP A 36 -8.08 2.36 -1.38
C TRP A 36 -6.91 1.42 -1.08
N LEU A 37 -6.33 1.49 0.11
CA LEU A 37 -5.30 0.57 0.57
C LEU A 37 -5.84 -0.34 1.67
N ARG A 38 -5.75 -1.66 1.44
CA ARG A 38 -6.16 -2.66 2.45
C ARG A 38 -4.95 -3.40 2.99
N PRO A 39 -4.71 -3.37 4.32
CA PRO A 39 -3.60 -4.10 4.91
C PRO A 39 -3.89 -5.60 4.88
N LEU A 40 -2.98 -6.37 4.29
CA LEU A 40 -3.03 -7.83 4.26
C LEU A 40 -2.75 -8.44 5.63
N VAL A 41 -1.79 -7.84 6.36
CA VAL A 41 -1.39 -8.30 7.69
C VAL A 41 -1.39 -7.11 8.63
N ARG A 42 -2.07 -7.26 9.77
CA ARG A 42 -1.97 -6.37 10.93
C ARG A 42 -1.65 -7.22 12.16
N ARG A 43 -0.39 -7.22 12.60
CA ARG A 43 0.05 -7.93 13.81
C ARG A 43 0.93 -7.03 14.66
N GLY A 44 0.38 -6.55 15.78
CA GLY A 44 1.06 -5.59 16.64
C GLY A 44 1.48 -4.33 15.87
N ARG A 45 2.79 -4.08 15.77
CA ARG A 45 3.36 -2.96 15.01
C ARG A 45 3.59 -3.24 13.52
N LEU A 46 3.42 -4.50 13.08
CA LEU A 46 3.62 -4.89 11.69
C LEU A 46 2.34 -4.66 10.88
N THR A 47 2.44 -3.83 9.85
CA THR A 47 1.39 -3.66 8.83
C THR A 47 2.01 -3.88 7.46
N LEU A 48 1.47 -4.86 6.72
CA LEU A 48 1.89 -5.20 5.36
C LEU A 48 0.75 -4.98 4.38
N PHE A 49 1.07 -4.49 3.20
CA PHE A 49 0.17 -4.25 2.07
C PHE A 49 0.56 -5.10 0.87
N ASP A 50 -0.39 -5.41 0.00
CA ASP A 50 -0.07 -6.04 -1.27
C ASP A 50 0.71 -5.06 -2.15
N ALA A 51 1.79 -5.54 -2.79
CA ALA A 51 2.61 -4.69 -3.64
C ALA A 51 1.83 -4.18 -4.87
N SER A 52 0.96 -5.02 -5.43
CA SER A 52 0.14 -4.66 -6.60
C SER A 52 -0.96 -3.67 -6.22
N ASP A 53 -1.52 -3.78 -5.03
CA ASP A 53 -2.50 -2.81 -4.51
C ASP A 53 -1.84 -1.43 -4.30
N VAL A 54 -0.66 -1.40 -3.67
CA VAL A 54 0.12 -0.17 -3.50
C VAL A 54 0.45 0.48 -4.85
N GLU A 55 0.87 -0.30 -5.85
CA GLU A 55 1.16 0.21 -7.19
C GLU A 55 -0.09 0.79 -7.87
N LYS A 56 -1.24 0.09 -7.82
CA LYS A 56 -2.50 0.56 -8.39
C LYS A 56 -2.96 1.87 -7.76
N VAL A 57 -2.90 1.97 -6.43
CA VAL A 57 -3.24 3.20 -5.70
C VAL A 57 -2.28 4.33 -6.07
N TRP A 58 -0.99 4.04 -6.18
CA TRP A 58 0.00 5.03 -6.60
C TRP A 58 -0.24 5.55 -8.02
N MET A 59 -0.65 4.67 -8.95
CA MET A 59 -1.05 5.09 -10.29
C MET A 59 -2.28 6.01 -10.30
N ARG A 60 -3.28 5.73 -9.46
CA ARG A 60 -4.45 6.63 -9.30
C ARG A 60 -4.05 8.02 -8.83
N ILE A 61 -3.19 8.09 -7.79
CA ILE A 61 -2.67 9.35 -7.27
C ILE A 61 -1.89 10.11 -8.35
N LYS A 62 -1.01 9.42 -9.10
CA LYS A 62 -0.25 10.01 -10.21
C LYS A 62 -1.14 10.51 -11.34
N LYS A 63 -2.33 9.92 -11.53
CA LYS A 63 -3.34 10.36 -12.49
C LYS A 63 -4.12 11.59 -11.99
N GLY A 64 -3.91 12.01 -10.74
CA GLY A 64 -4.59 13.15 -10.13
C GLY A 64 -5.85 12.78 -9.35
N GLU A 65 -6.14 11.49 -9.15
CA GLU A 65 -7.23 11.08 -8.27
C GLU A 65 -6.83 11.29 -6.81
N VAL A 66 -7.70 11.97 -6.06
CA VAL A 66 -7.48 12.23 -4.63
C VAL A 66 -8.36 11.25 -3.84
N PRO A 67 -7.82 10.54 -2.84
CA PRO A 67 -8.65 9.71 -1.97
C PRO A 67 -9.72 10.60 -1.32
N PRO A 68 -10.99 10.19 -1.28
CA PRO A 68 -12.03 10.96 -0.62
C PRO A 68 -11.61 11.23 0.82
N HIS A 69 -11.39 12.50 1.13
CA HIS A 69 -11.23 12.94 2.50
C HIS A 69 -12.60 12.71 3.12
N GLY A 70 -12.71 11.83 4.12
CA GLY A 70 -13.97 11.63 4.82
C GLY A 70 -14.41 12.96 5.42
N GLU A 71 -15.26 13.69 4.72
CA GLU A 71 -16.02 14.82 5.21
C GLU A 71 -17.12 14.22 6.10
N THR A 72 -16.94 14.40 7.41
CA THR A 72 -18.05 14.47 8.37
C THR A 72 -18.43 15.93 8.50
#